data_AF-A0A1Y3B036-F1
#
_entry.id   AF-A0A1Y3B036-F1
#
_cell.length_a   1.000
_cell.length_b   1.000
_cell.length_c   1.000
_cell.angle_alpha   90.00
_cell.angle_beta   90.00
_cell.angle_gamma   90.00
#
_symmetry.space_group_name_H-M   'P 1'
#
loop_
_entity.id
_entity.type
_entity.pdbx_description
1 polymer ?
#
loop_
_entity_poly.entity_id
_entity_poly.type
_entity_poly.pdbx_seq_one_letter_code
_entity_poly.pdbx_strand_id
1 'polypeptide(L)' 'MPTGTFLLKNFGDRETSSHLVRLAAQHWHLHVFECNSCLDLLCEVPQTTEAKMKIFFTKIRQYAPCVVLIHDLDILIRSD' A
#
# COMPACT_ATOMS: atom_id res chain seq x y z
N MET A 1 6.28 -15.38 -9.79
CA MET A 1 6.90 -15.50 -8.45
C MET A 1 5.84 -15.20 -7.40
N PRO A 2 5.80 -15.93 -6.27
CA PRO A 2 4.81 -15.68 -5.23
C PRO A 2 5.10 -14.33 -4.57
N THR A 3 4.22 -13.36 -4.76
CA THR A 3 4.18 -12.13 -3.95
C THR A 3 3.51 -12.47 -2.63
N GLY A 4 4.29 -12.51 -1.54
CA GLY A 4 3.74 -12.56 -0.19
C GLY A 4 3.17 -11.20 0.17
N THR A 5 1.86 -11.12 0.43
CA THR A 5 1.22 -9.92 0.96
C THR A 5 1.24 -10.01 2.48
N PHE A 6 1.88 -9.04 3.14
CA PHE A 6 1.87 -8.92 4.59
C PHE A 6 1.01 -7.72 4.97
N LEU A 7 0.01 -7.95 5.82
CA LEU A 7 -0.80 -6.88 6.39
C LEU A 7 -0.28 -6.60 7.80
N LEU A 8 0.31 -5.43 7.99
CA LEU A 8 0.75 -4.96 9.30
C LEU A 8 -0.38 -4.12 9.90
N LYS A 9 -1.15 -4.72 10.82
CA LYS A 9 -2.17 -4.01 11.59
C LYS A 9 -1.64 -3.78 13.01
N ASN A 10 -1.74 -2.55 13.51
CA ASN A 10 -1.46 -2.17 14.89
C ASN A 10 0.00 -2.34 15.35
N PHE A 11 0.97 -1.66 14.72
CA PHE A 11 2.37 -1.66 15.16
C PHE A 11 2.89 -0.25 15.49
N GLY A 12 2.46 0.33 16.62
CA GLY A 12 2.84 1.68 17.03
C GLY A 12 2.10 2.78 16.24
N ASP A 13 2.60 4.01 16.33
CA ASP A 13 2.11 5.13 15.52
C ASP A 13 2.59 5.02 14.06
N ARG A 14 1.90 5.73 13.15
CA ARG A 14 2.13 5.68 11.70
C ARG A 14 3.58 5.96 11.30
N GLU A 15 4.24 6.92 11.95
CA GLU A 15 5.60 7.31 11.60
C GLU A 15 6.57 6.20 11.99
N THR A 16 6.42 5.66 13.20
CA THR A 16 7.22 4.55 13.68
C THR A 16 7.05 3.30 12.82
N SER A 17 5.82 2.91 12.46
CA SER A 17 5.59 1.76 11.59
C SER A 17 6.21 1.95 10.21
N SER A 18 6.00 3.11 9.58
CA SER A 18 6.56 3.41 8.25
C SER A 18 8.08 3.39 8.27
N HIS A 19 8.69 3.96 9.32
CA HIS A 19 10.15 3.96 9.48
C HIS A 19 10.72 2.54 9.57
N LEU A 20 10.12 1.66 10.39
CA LEU A 20 10.57 0.28 10.53
C LEU A 20 10.45 -0.51 9.21
N VAL A 21 9.33 -0.32 8.49
CA VAL A 21 9.12 -0.96 7.18
C VAL A 21 10.17 -0.48 6.17
N ARG A 22 10.48 0.82 6.16
CA ARG A 22 11.52 1.40 5.28
C ARG A 22 12.91 0.86 5.60
N LEU A 23 13.26 0.73 6.88
CA LEU A 23 14.53 0.13 7.30
C LEU A 23 14.64 -1.34 6.87
N ALA A 24 13.59 -2.14 7.07
CA ALA A 24 13.56 -3.53 6.65
C ALA A 24 13.69 -3.66 5.12
N ALA A 25 12.96 -2.84 4.37
CA ALA A 25 13.04 -2.82 2.91
C ALA A 25 14.42 -2.40 2.40
N GLN A 26 15.07 -1.41 3.04
CA GLN A 26 16.43 -0.99 2.71
C GLN A 26 17.43 -2.12 2.95
N HIS A 27 17.29 -2.87 4.05
CA HIS A 27 18.15 -4.02 4.36
C HIS A 27 18.05 -5.13 3.30
N TRP A 28 16.88 -5.30 2.68
CA TRP A 28 16.66 -6.26 1.60
C TRP A 28 16.74 -5.65 0.19
N HIS A 29 17.15 -4.40 0.06
CA HIS A 29 17.22 -3.67 -1.21
C HIS A 29 15.91 -3.69 -2.02
N LEU A 30 14.76 -3.65 -1.32
CA LEU A 30 13.44 -3.65 -1.92
C LEU A 30 12.94 -2.23 -2.19
N HIS A 31 12.26 -2.04 -3.32
CA HIS A 31 11.56 -0.78 -3.58
C HIS A 31 10.37 -0.63 -2.62
N VAL A 32 10.15 0.57 -2.08
CA VAL A 32 9.01 0.88 -1.21
C VAL A 32 8.06 1.81 -1.94
N PHE A 33 6.81 1.38 -2.11
CA PHE A 33 5.71 2.22 -2.55
C PHE A 33 4.86 2.59 -1.35
N GLU A 34 4.76 3.88 -1.04
CA GLU A 34 3.91 4.37 0.05
C GLU A 34 2.71 5.14 -0.50
N CYS A 35 1.52 4.74 -0.07
CA CYS A 35 0.26 5.44 -0.31
C CYS A 35 -0.17 6.07 1.02
N ASN A 36 -0.02 7.41 1.11
CA ASN A 36 -0.20 8.18 2.35
C ASN A 36 -1.66 8.35 2.78
N SER A 37 -2.60 8.26 1.85
CA SER A 37 -4.02 8.22 2.14
C SER A 37 -4.73 7.47 1.03
N CYS A 38 -5.58 6.52 1.41
CA CYS A 38 -6.46 5.86 0.44
C CYS A 38 -7.50 6.79 -0.19
N LEU A 39 -7.68 8.01 0.34
CA LEU A 39 -8.45 9.07 -0.32
C LEU A 39 -7.90 9.38 -1.72
N ASP A 40 -6.59 9.25 -1.93
CA ASP A 40 -5.98 9.44 -3.24
C ASP A 40 -6.39 8.35 -4.25
N LEU A 41 -6.85 7.19 -3.77
CA LEU A 41 -7.32 6.10 -4.62
C LEU A 41 -8.84 6.14 -4.83
N LEU A 42 -9.58 6.81 -3.95
CA LEU A 42 -11.02 6.95 -4.03
C LEU A 42 -11.43 7.94 -5.12
N CYS A 43 -12.54 7.62 -5.76
CA CYS A 43 -13.21 8.44 -6.75
C CYS A 43 -14.73 8.40 -6.48
N GLU A 44 -15.45 9.41 -6.97
CA GLU A 44 -16.92 9.52 -6.77
C GLU A 44 -17.69 8.30 -7.31
N VAL A 45 -17.13 7.63 -8.32
CA VAL A 45 -17.74 6.45 -8.94
C VAL A 45 -16.95 5.19 -8.54
N PRO A 46 -17.59 4.13 -8.02
CA PRO A 46 -16.90 2.91 -7.62
C PRO A 46 -16.04 2.28 -8.73
N GLN A 47 -16.57 2.28 -9.96
CA GLN A 47 -15.89 1.75 -11.15
C GLN A 47 -14.57 2.46 -11.45
N THR A 48 -14.48 3.77 -11.19
CA THR A 48 -13.25 4.54 -11.42
C THR A 48 -12.24 4.31 -10.31
N THR A 49 -12.69 4.12 -9.07
CA THR A 49 -11.84 3.67 -7.95
C THR A 49 -11.19 2.32 -8.26
N GLU A 50 -11.96 1.33 -8.71
CA GLU A 50 -11.44 0.01 -9.10
C GLU A 50 -10.40 0.10 -10.23
N ALA A 51 -10.70 0.88 -11.28
CA ALA A 51 -9.78 1.10 -12.39
C ALA A 51 -8.47 1.75 -11.93
N LYS A 52 -8.55 2.75 -11.03
CA LYS A 52 -7.38 3.45 -10.46
C LYS A 52 -6.54 2.52 -9.61
N MET A 53 -7.16 1.70 -8.75
CA MET A 53 -6.47 0.65 -7.98
C MET A 53 -5.77 -0.36 -8.90
N LYS A 54 -6.44 -0.80 -9.96
CA LYS A 54 -5.84 -1.73 -10.94
C LYS A 54 -4.61 -1.12 -11.59
N ILE A 55 -4.67 0.15 -12.01
CA ILE A 55 -3.52 0.86 -12.58
C ILE A 55 -2.39 0.99 -11.55
N PHE A 56 -2.72 1.35 -10.31
CA PHE A 56 -1.76 1.47 -9.20
C PHE A 56 -1.00 0.16 -8.97
N PHE A 57 -1.70 -0.95 -8.77
CA PHE A 57 -1.05 -2.26 -8.56
C PHE A 57 -0.33 -2.78 -9.81
N THR A 58 -0.81 -2.46 -11.01
CA THR A 58 -0.13 -2.83 -12.26
C THR A 58 1.24 -2.15 -12.35
N LYS A 59 1.33 -0.87 -11.97
CA LYS A 59 2.61 -0.15 -11.92
C LYS A 59 3.55 -0.77 -10.89
N ILE A 60 3.06 -1.05 -9.69
CA ILE A 60 3.87 -1.65 -8.61
C ILE A 60 4.45 -3.00 -9.02
N ARG A 61 3.67 -3.84 -9.71
CA ARG A 61 4.13 -5.16 -10.18
C ARG A 61 5.37 -5.11 -11.06
N GLN A 62 5.64 -3.99 -11.74
CA GLN A 62 6.83 -3.82 -12.57
C GLN A 62 8.12 -3.72 -11.73
N TYR A 63 8.01 -3.43 -10.44
CA TYR A 63 9.13 -3.26 -9.52
C TYR A 63 9.29 -4.45 -8.55
N ALA A 64 8.61 -5.57 -8.83
CA ALA A 64 8.71 -6.75 -7.99
C ALA A 64 10.14 -7.35 -8.02
N PRO A 65 10.70 -7.75 -6.86
CA PRO A 65 10.11 -7.74 -5.52
C PRO A 65 10.12 -6.35 -4.85
N CYS A 66 8.99 -5.96 -4.23
CA CYS A 66 8.83 -4.65 -3.59
C CYS A 66 7.91 -4.71 -2.36
N VAL A 67 7.97 -3.68 -1.53
CA VAL A 67 7.09 -3.44 -0.39
C VAL A 67 6.06 -2.37 -0.75
N VAL A 68 4.79 -2.61 -0.42
CA VAL A 68 3.72 -1.64 -0.58
C VAL A 68 3.17 -1.31 0.79
N LEU A 69 3.24 -0.04 1.18
CA LEU A 69 2.70 0.49 2.41
C LEU A 69 1.45 1.32 2.07
N ILE A 70 0.30 0.91 2.61
CA ILE A 70 -0.98 1.58 2.37
C ILE A 70 -1.52 2.05 3.71
N HIS A 71 -1.64 3.36 3.86
CA HIS A 71 -2.21 4.00 5.05
C HIS A 71 -3.72 4.23 4.87
N ASP A 72 -4.43 4.28 5.99
CA ASP A 72 -5.87 4.57 6.03
C ASP A 72 -6.72 3.62 5.16
N LEU A 73 -6.32 2.34 5.09
CA LEU A 73 -7.02 1.31 4.32
C LEU A 73 -8.48 1.14 4.78
N ASP A 74 -8.78 1.45 6.05
CA ASP A 74 -10.13 1.40 6.60
C ASP A 74 -11.11 2.31 5.84
N ILE A 75 -10.63 3.37 5.17
CA ILE A 75 -11.47 4.25 4.34
C ILE A 75 -12.02 3.49 3.11
N LEU A 76 -11.27 2.52 2.58
CA LEU A 76 -11.72 1.67 1.47
C LEU A 76 -12.57 0.48 1.93
N ILE A 77 -12.41 0.05 3.20
CA ILE A 77 -13.06 -1.15 3.73
C ILE A 77 -14.39 -0.83 4.42
N ARG A 78 -14.66 0.44 4.76
CA ARG A 78 -15.99 0.85 5.24
C ARG A 78 -17.03 0.74 4.13
N SER A 79 -17.65 -0.43 4.04
CA SER A 79 -19.03 -0.59 3.58
C SER A 79 -19.95 -0.22 4.74
N ASP A 80 -20.85 0.74 4.53
CA ASP A 80 -22.00 0.94 5.42
C ASP A 80 -22.81 -0.35 5.59
#